data_AF-A0A8X6P9A7-F1
#
_entry.id   AF-A0A8X6P9A7-F1
#
_cell.length_a   1.000
_cell.length_b   1.000
_cell.length_c   1.000
_cell.angle_alpha   90.00
_cell.angle_beta   90.00
_cell.angle_gamma   90.00
#
_symmetry.space_group_name_H-M   'P 1'
#
loop_
_entity.id
_entity.type
_entity.pdbx_description
1 polymer ?
#
loop_
_entity_poly.entity_id
_entity_poly.type
_entity_poly.pdbx_seq_one_letter_code
_entity_poly.pdbx_strand_id
1 'polypeptide(L)'
;MAYLLKLKKDDMIEIARELGIEAQNNFTKVEIMNRIIQSESYEEEIVKAVMEGVLEEKREKMAFEERRQIREYELERMRLANITDRASVSSEDLEGQGVNRRVNLKDLVP
;
A
#
# COMPACT_ATOMS: atom_id res chain seq x y z
N MET A 1 -16.14 -27.21 -9.55
CA MET A 1 -17.03 -26.76 -8.44
C MET A 1 -16.30 -26.45 -7.13
N ALA A 2 -15.48 -27.35 -6.55
CA ALA A 2 -14.85 -27.13 -5.23
C ALA A 2 -13.89 -25.92 -5.15
N TYR A 3 -13.40 -25.42 -6.29
CA TYR A 3 -12.54 -24.25 -6.36
C TYR A 3 -13.28 -22.95 -5.97
N LEU A 4 -14.55 -22.79 -6.34
CA LEU A 4 -15.37 -21.63 -5.95
C LEU A 4 -15.57 -21.58 -4.43
N LEU A 5 -15.74 -22.74 -3.79
CA LEU A 5 -15.89 -22.81 -2.33
C LEU A 5 -14.69 -22.26 -1.55
N LYS A 6 -13.50 -22.20 -2.15
CA LYS A 6 -12.30 -21.64 -1.51
C LYS A 6 -12.23 -20.11 -1.56
N LEU A 7 -12.95 -19.48 -2.48
CA LEU A 7 -12.90 -18.03 -2.70
C LEU A 7 -13.64 -17.26 -1.59
N LYS A 8 -13.24 -16.01 -1.35
CA LYS A 8 -14.05 -15.12 -0.51
C LYS A 8 -15.35 -14.79 -1.24
N LYS A 9 -16.38 -14.42 -0.48
CA LYS A 9 -17.67 -14.02 -1.05
C LYS A 9 -17.50 -12.86 -2.03
N ASP A 10 -16.71 -11.85 -1.67
CA ASP A 10 -16.49 -10.67 -2.51
C ASP A 10 -15.82 -11.04 -3.84
N ASP A 11 -14.79 -11.89 -3.82
CA ASP A 11 -14.14 -12.40 -5.04
C ASP A 11 -15.13 -13.17 -5.91
N MET A 12 -16.01 -13.96 -5.29
CA MET A 12 -17.02 -14.74 -6.01
C MET A 12 -18.10 -13.85 -6.66
N ILE A 13 -18.49 -12.75 -6.00
CA ILE A 13 -19.40 -11.75 -6.58
C ILE A 13 -18.75 -11.10 -7.80
N GLU A 14 -17.46 -10.77 -7.70
CA GLU A 14 -16.71 -10.15 -8.79
C GLU A 14 -16.58 -11.10 -9.99
N ILE A 15 -16.26 -12.37 -9.76
CA ILE A 15 -16.25 -13.40 -10.81
C ILE A 15 -17.63 -13.58 -11.43
N ALA A 16 -18.70 -13.61 -10.63
CA ALA A 16 -20.06 -13.67 -11.17
C ALA A 16 -20.36 -12.46 -12.07
N ARG A 17 -19.95 -11.26 -11.66
CA ARG A 17 -20.09 -10.03 -12.46
C ARG A 17 -19.33 -10.12 -13.79
N GLU A 18 -18.08 -10.57 -13.79
CA GLU A 18 -17.28 -10.76 -15.02
C GLU A 18 -17.89 -11.80 -15.97
N LEU A 19 -18.56 -12.81 -15.41
CA LEU A 19 -19.32 -13.80 -16.19
C LEU A 19 -20.69 -13.30 -16.65
N GLY A 20 -21.06 -12.06 -16.33
CA GLY A 20 -22.37 -11.49 -16.67
C GLY A 20 -23.54 -12.05 -15.84
N ILE A 21 -23.25 -12.68 -14.70
CA ILE A 21 -24.21 -13.30 -13.81
C ILE A 21 -24.55 -12.34 -12.67
N GLU A 22 -25.83 -12.10 -12.46
CA GLU A 22 -26.29 -11.25 -11.35
C GLU A 22 -25.98 -11.91 -9.99
N ALA A 23 -24.99 -11.36 -9.30
CA ALA A 23 -24.66 -11.66 -7.93
C ALA A 23 -24.70 -10.39 -7.08
N GLN A 24 -25.51 -10.43 -6.02
CA GLN A 24 -25.70 -9.32 -5.10
C GLN A 24 -25.12 -9.64 -3.72
N ASN A 25 -24.82 -8.60 -2.95
CA ASN A 25 -24.21 -8.73 -1.63
C ASN A 25 -25.17 -9.28 -0.56
N ASN A 26 -26.47 -9.32 -0.81
CA ASN A 26 -27.47 -9.99 0.03
C ASN A 26 -27.47 -11.53 -0.16
N PHE A 27 -26.93 -12.03 -1.27
CA PHE A 27 -26.85 -13.47 -1.50
C PHE A 27 -25.78 -14.12 -0.61
N THR A 28 -26.07 -15.35 -0.22
CA THR A 28 -25.12 -16.24 0.41
C THR A 28 -24.09 -16.71 -0.60
N LYS A 29 -22.91 -17.10 -0.11
CA LYS A 29 -21.84 -17.64 -0.95
C LYS A 29 -22.29 -18.87 -1.77
N VAL A 30 -23.16 -19.70 -1.19
CA VAL A 30 -23.70 -20.89 -1.87
C VAL A 30 -24.68 -20.50 -2.97
N GLU A 31 -25.54 -19.51 -2.75
CA GLU A 31 -26.46 -19.01 -3.79
C GLU A 31 -25.71 -18.44 -4.98
N ILE A 32 -24.65 -17.65 -4.75
CA ILE A 32 -23.82 -17.10 -5.82
C ILE A 32 -23.13 -18.23 -6.59
N MET A 33 -22.53 -19.19 -5.87
CA MET A 33 -21.90 -20.37 -6.49
C MET A 33 -22.89 -21.16 -7.35
N ASN A 34 -24.09 -21.40 -6.84
CA ASN A 34 -25.13 -22.13 -7.58
C ASN A 34 -25.55 -21.38 -8.85
N ARG A 35 -25.69 -20.05 -8.79
CA ARG A 35 -25.99 -19.24 -10.00
C ARG A 35 -24.90 -19.36 -11.06
N ILE A 36 -23.63 -19.39 -10.66
CA ILE A 36 -22.51 -19.59 -11.59
C ILE A 36 -22.61 -20.98 -12.24
N ILE A 37 -22.78 -22.02 -11.44
CA ILE A 37 -22.76 -23.42 -11.90
C ILE A 37 -24.02 -23.79 -12.71
N GLN A 38 -25.16 -23.19 -12.38
CA GLN A 38 -26.45 -23.46 -13.04
C GLN A 38 -26.69 -22.57 -14.27
N SER A 39 -25.75 -21.67 -14.60
CA SER A 39 -25.83 -20.87 -15.83
C SER A 39 -25.76 -21.78 -17.06
N GLU A 40 -26.59 -21.51 -18.07
CA GLU A 40 -26.55 -22.23 -19.35
C GLU A 40 -25.19 -22.09 -20.07
N SER A 41 -24.48 -21.00 -19.79
CA SER A 41 -23.14 -20.70 -20.30
C SER A 41 -22.01 -21.19 -19.37
N TYR A 42 -22.29 -22.07 -18.40
CA TYR A 42 -21.24 -22.55 -17.49
C TYR A 42 -20.23 -23.43 -18.22
N GLU A 43 -19.01 -22.91 -18.33
CA GLU A 43 -17.84 -23.65 -18.79
C GLU A 43 -16.74 -23.56 -17.73
N GLU A 44 -16.35 -24.70 -17.16
CA GLU A 44 -15.42 -24.72 -16.02
C GLU A 44 -14.06 -24.07 -16.34
N GLU A 45 -13.58 -24.19 -17.58
CA GLU A 45 -12.32 -23.55 -18.02
C GLU A 45 -12.45 -22.04 -18.09
N ILE A 46 -13.57 -21.52 -18.62
CA ILE A 46 -13.85 -20.08 -18.67
C ILE A 46 -13.96 -19.52 -17.25
N VAL A 47 -14.70 -20.18 -16.37
CA VAL A 47 -14.86 -19.74 -14.98
C VAL A 47 -13.52 -19.74 -14.24
N LYS A 48 -12.65 -20.72 -14.49
CA LYS A 48 -11.29 -20.73 -13.92
C LYS A 48 -10.41 -19.61 -14.48
N ALA A 49 -10.46 -19.35 -15.79
CA ALA A 49 -9.72 -18.27 -16.40
C ALA A 49 -10.14 -16.90 -15.86
N VAL A 50 -11.45 -16.66 -15.72
CA VAL A 50 -11.98 -15.43 -15.10
C VAL A 50 -11.57 -15.33 -13.63
N MET A 51 -11.65 -16.43 -12.88
CA MET A 51 -11.19 -16.47 -11.48
C MET A 51 -9.71 -16.10 -11.36
N GLU A 52 -8.86 -16.66 -12.22
CA GLU A 52 -7.43 -16.35 -12.21
C GLU A 52 -7.15 -14.89 -12.57
N GLY A 53 -7.85 -14.35 -13.57
CA GLY A 53 -7.75 -12.94 -13.95
C GLY A 53 -8.13 -11.98 -12.81
N VAL A 54 -9.26 -12.21 -12.15
CA VAL A 54 -9.70 -11.38 -11.01
C VAL A 54 -8.72 -11.43 -9.84
N LEU A 55 -8.21 -12.63 -9.52
CA LEU A 55 -7.25 -12.78 -8.44
C LEU A 55 -5.90 -12.15 -8.76
N GLU A 56 -5.45 -12.23 -10.01
CA GLU A 56 -4.19 -11.62 -10.44
C GLU A 56 -4.29 -10.10 -10.43
N GLU A 57 -5.39 -9.53 -10.93
CA GLU A 57 -5.61 -8.07 -10.88
C GLU A 57 -5.59 -7.54 -9.43
N LYS A 58 -6.16 -8.29 -8.48
CA LYS A 58 -6.08 -7.94 -7.05
C LYS A 58 -4.66 -7.98 -6.52
N ARG A 59 -3.86 -8.98 -6.91
CA ARG A 59 -2.45 -9.07 -6.51
C ARG A 59 -1.64 -7.92 -7.09
N GLU A 60 -1.85 -7.60 -8.36
CA GLU A 60 -1.16 -6.49 -9.02
C GLU A 60 -1.50 -5.15 -8.36
N LYS A 61 -2.77 -4.90 -8.06
CA LYS A 61 -3.21 -3.70 -7.32
C LYS A 61 -2.54 -3.60 -5.96
N MET A 62 -2.54 -4.68 -5.17
CA MET A 62 -1.87 -4.70 -3.87
C MET A 62 -0.35 -4.47 -3.99
N ALA A 63 0.31 -5.12 -4.95
CA ALA A 63 1.74 -4.96 -5.17
C ALA A 63 2.09 -3.54 -5.64
N PHE A 64 1.24 -2.92 -6.45
CA PHE A 64 1.39 -1.53 -6.89
C PHE A 64 1.26 -0.56 -5.72
N GLU A 65 0.24 -0.74 -4.87
CA GLU A 65 0.03 0.06 -3.67
C GLU A 65 1.16 -0.10 -2.67
N GLU A 66 1.66 -1.32 -2.45
CA GLU A 66 2.80 -1.58 -1.58
C GLU A 66 4.07 -0.89 -2.09
N ARG A 67 4.40 -1.03 -3.38
CA ARG A 67 5.54 -0.34 -4.00
C ARG A 67 5.45 1.17 -3.87
N ARG A 68 4.23 1.73 -4.00
CA ARG A 68 4.00 3.16 -3.80
C ARG A 68 4.25 3.56 -2.35
N GLN A 69 3.72 2.81 -1.38
CA GLN A 69 3.93 3.08 0.04
C GLN A 69 5.41 3.00 0.44
N ILE A 70 6.14 2.00 -0.07
CA ILE A 70 7.59 1.88 0.17
C ILE A 70 8.32 3.11 -0.36
N ARG A 71 8.02 3.54 -1.60
CA ARG A 71 8.64 4.73 -2.20
C ARG A 71 8.34 6.01 -1.41
N GLU A 72 7.10 6.18 -0.96
CA GLU A 72 6.70 7.33 -0.13
C GLU A 72 7.43 7.32 1.22
N TYR A 73 7.55 6.15 1.86
CA TYR A 73 8.29 5.98 3.10
C TYR A 73 9.79 6.26 2.95
N GLU A 74 10.42 5.78 1.88
CA GLU A 74 11.84 6.04 1.59
C GLU A 74 12.10 7.53 1.35
N LEU A 75 11.23 8.21 0.59
CA LEU A 75 11.33 9.65 0.37
C LEU A 75 11.22 10.43 1.69
N GLU A 76 10.30 10.03 2.57
CA GLU A 76 10.12 10.69 3.86
C GLU A 76 11.32 10.45 4.79
N ARG A 77 11.89 9.24 4.81
CA ARG A 77 13.15 8.96 5.51
C ARG A 77 14.28 9.86 5.02
N MET A 78 14.44 10.02 3.71
CA MET A 78 15.47 10.90 3.14
C MET A 78 15.22 12.36 3.50
N ARG A 79 13.97 12.83 3.54
CA ARG A 79 13.64 14.21 3.98
C ARG A 79 14.05 14.45 5.43
N LEU A 80 13.71 13.54 6.33
CA LEU A 80 14.07 13.66 7.74
C LEU A 80 15.58 13.60 7.97
N ALA A 81 16.30 12.72 7.25
CA ALA A 81 17.76 12.67 7.28
C ALA A 81 18.37 14.00 6.81
N ASN A 82 17.95 14.53 5.66
CA ASN A 82 18.44 15.81 5.15
C ASN A 82 18.16 17.00 6.09
N ILE A 83 17.01 17.00 6.79
CA ILE A 83 16.70 18.03 7.80
C ILE A 83 17.66 17.89 9.00
N THR A 84 17.95 16.66 9.42
CA THR A 84 18.84 16.38 10.54
C THR A 84 20.28 16.79 10.22
N ASP A 85 20.77 16.43 9.03
CA ASP A 85 22.11 16.81 8.54
C ASP A 85 22.25 18.34 8.41
N ARG A 86 21.19 19.04 7.97
CA ARG A 86 21.20 20.52 7.93
C ARG A 86 21.18 21.14 9.32
N ALA A 87 20.49 20.53 10.28
CA ALA A 87 20.45 21.01 11.66
C ALA A 87 21.81 20.79 12.38
N SER A 88 22.53 19.70 12.09
CA SER A 88 23.88 19.47 12.62
C SER A 88 24.90 20.44 12.03
N VAL A 89 24.89 20.66 10.71
CA VAL A 89 25.78 21.63 10.05
C VAL A 89 25.54 23.05 10.60
N SER A 90 24.28 23.45 10.78
CA SER A 90 23.94 24.76 11.34
C SER A 90 24.33 24.92 12.83
N SER A 91 24.54 23.81 13.57
CA SER A 91 25.01 23.85 14.96
C SER A 91 26.54 23.90 15.03
N GLU A 92 27.23 23.18 14.15
CA GLU A 92 28.70 23.20 14.02
C GLU A 92 29.22 24.58 13.59
N ASP A 93 28.47 25.30 12.74
CA ASP A 93 28.79 26.67 12.32
C ASP A 93 28.68 27.69 13.48
N LEU A 94 27.88 27.42 14.51
CA LEU A 94 27.76 28.27 15.70
C LEU A 94 28.83 27.93 16.76
N GLU A 95 29.25 26.67 16.87
CA GLU A 95 30.36 26.28 17.76
C GLU A 95 31.73 26.75 17.24
N GLY A 96 31.88 26.90 15.92
CA GLY A 96 33.08 27.45 15.27
C GLY A 96 33.30 28.97 15.45
N GLN A 97 32.28 29.74 15.87
CA GLN A 97 32.38 31.18 16.19
C GLN A 97 32.46 31.48 17.71
N GLY A 98 32.66 30.46 18.54
CA GLY A 98 32.72 30.60 20.01
C GLY A 98 34.11 30.74 20.62
N VAL A 99 35.20 30.83 19.84
CA VAL A 99 36.57 30.79 20.38
C VAL A 99 37.27 32.16 20.25
N ASN A 100 37.63 32.72 21.41
CA ASN A 100 38.44 33.93 21.65
C ASN A 100 37.72 35.29 21.72
N ARG A 101 36.87 35.46 22.74
CA ARG A 101 36.85 36.73 23.49
C ARG A 101 37.13 36.47 24.97
N ARG A 102 38.42 36.23 25.29
CA ARG A 102 38.92 36.47 26.65
C ARG A 102 38.81 37.97 26.90
N VAL A 103 37.68 38.41 27.47
CA VAL A 103 37.59 39.72 28.12
C VAL A 103 38.60 39.71 29.26
N ASN A 104 39.63 40.54 29.15
CA ASN A 104 40.61 40.70 30.21
C ASN A 104 39.96 41.50 31.34
N LEU A 105 39.98 40.96 32.56
CA LEU A 105 39.36 41.55 33.74
C LEU A 105 39.93 42.95 34.11
N LYS A 106 41.06 43.33 33.53
CA LYS A 106 41.70 44.64 33.69
C LYS A 106 41.03 45.77 32.91
N ASP A 107 40.15 45.44 31.97
CA ASP A 107 39.42 46.44 31.17
C ASP A 107 38.03 46.77 31.77
N LEU A 108 37.73 46.26 32.98
CA LEU A 108 36.41 46.38 33.62
C LEU A 108 36.46 46.96 35.04
N VAL A 109 37.41 47.84 35.33
CA VAL A 109 37.35 48.73 36.50
C VAL A 109 37.83 50.12 36.06
N PRO A 110 37.05 51.19 36.32
CA PRO A 110 37.36 52.55 35.86
C PRO A 110 38.63 53.14 36.48
#